data_AF-A0A4T0LQL9-F1
#
_entry.id   AF-A0A4T0LQL9-F1
#
_cell.length_a   1.000
_cell.length_b   1.000
_cell.length_c   1.000
_cell.angle_alpha   90.00
_cell.angle_beta   90.00
_cell.angle_gamma   90.00
#
_symmetry.space_group_name_H-M   'P 1'
#
loop_
_entity.id
_entity.type
_entity.pdbx_description
1 polymer ?
#
loop_
_entity_poly.entity_id
_entity_poly.type
_entity_poly.pdbx_seq_one_letter_code
_entity_poly.pdbx_strand_id
1 'polypeptide(L)'
;MNDNKFDFLIVGTGYSESILSSALSSAGYKCLHIDKNDYYGDNWATLPITELDSSTIKINNLKNPNKFLISRHPSVILTERGKPNQLDTILKSSVFNYLSFKLVDSLIHYNDGEFTQIPKSKQEVFKSTISLKDKRMLMKLLQWIASREFLKEGMLVLQESNTT
;
A
#
# COMPACT_ATOMS: atom_id res chain seq x y z
N MET A 1 39.41 -13.19 -5.72
CA MET A 1 38.59 -12.04 -6.18
C MET A 1 38.66 -11.00 -5.08
N ASN A 2 38.78 -9.71 -5.38
CA ASN A 2 38.75 -8.69 -4.31
C ASN A 2 37.30 -8.54 -3.86
N ASP A 3 36.95 -9.21 -2.76
CA ASP A 3 35.58 -9.22 -2.18
C ASP A 3 35.12 -7.86 -1.64
N ASN A 4 36.00 -6.85 -1.67
CA ASN A 4 35.73 -5.47 -1.23
C ASN A 4 35.36 -4.52 -2.37
N LYS A 5 35.03 -5.02 -3.57
CA LYS A 5 34.57 -4.18 -4.69
C LYS A 5 33.07 -4.38 -4.94
N PHE A 6 32.33 -3.28 -4.87
CA PHE A 6 30.90 -3.19 -5.12
C PHE A 6 30.65 -2.16 -6.23
N ASP A 7 29.63 -2.39 -7.03
CA ASP A 7 29.21 -1.48 -8.11
C ASP A 7 28.35 -0.34 -7.54
N PHE A 8 27.54 -0.62 -6.52
CA PHE A 8 26.65 0.34 -5.88
C PHE A 8 26.75 0.29 -4.35
N LEU A 9 26.72 1.46 -3.72
CA LEU A 9 26.52 1.63 -2.27
C LEU A 9 25.14 2.23 -2.03
N ILE A 10 24.31 1.54 -1.26
CA ILE A 10 22.96 1.98 -0.89
C ILE A 10 22.94 2.19 0.62
N VAL A 11 22.57 3.40 1.03
CA VAL A 11 22.52 3.80 2.44
C VAL A 11 21.07 3.97 2.87
N GLY A 12 20.69 3.24 3.91
CA GLY A 12 19.32 3.11 4.40
C GLY A 12 18.63 1.86 3.83
N THR A 13 17.81 1.23 4.65
CA THR A 13 17.03 0.02 4.33
C THR A 13 15.54 0.30 4.28
N GLY A 14 15.17 1.53 3.91
CA GLY A 14 13.79 1.91 3.66
C GLY A 14 13.17 1.13 2.50
N TYR A 15 11.88 1.39 2.27
CA TYR A 15 11.10 0.71 1.24
C TYR A 15 11.70 0.89 -0.17
N SER A 16 12.05 2.12 -0.53
CA SER A 16 12.58 2.46 -1.86
C SER A 16 13.99 1.88 -2.06
N GLU A 17 14.85 2.02 -1.06
CA GLU A 17 16.24 1.55 -1.07
C GLU A 17 16.29 0.02 -1.18
N SER A 18 15.41 -0.68 -0.48
CA SER A 18 15.30 -2.13 -0.53
C SER A 18 14.83 -2.63 -1.90
N ILE A 19 13.86 -1.95 -2.52
CA ILE A 19 13.42 -2.26 -3.88
C ILE A 19 14.55 -2.02 -4.88
N LEU A 20 15.24 -0.89 -4.77
CA LEU A 20 16.37 -0.55 -5.65
C LEU A 20 17.51 -1.57 -5.52
N SER A 21 17.88 -1.91 -4.29
CA SER A 21 18.91 -2.91 -3.97
C SER A 21 18.57 -4.28 -4.57
N SER A 22 17.32 -4.71 -4.42
CA SER A 22 16.81 -5.96 -5.00
C SER A 22 16.83 -5.94 -6.53
N ALA A 23 16.42 -4.83 -7.16
CA ALA A 23 16.41 -4.69 -8.61
C ALA A 23 17.83 -4.71 -9.20
N LEU A 24 18.77 -3.96 -8.61
CA LEU A 24 20.16 -3.92 -9.05
C LEU A 24 20.87 -5.27 -8.87
N SER A 25 20.64 -5.94 -7.74
CA SER A 25 21.16 -7.28 -7.49
C SER A 25 20.58 -8.31 -8.48
N SER A 26 19.29 -8.20 -8.79
CA SER A 26 18.63 -9.06 -9.80
C SER A 26 19.13 -8.82 -11.22
N ALA A 27 19.59 -7.60 -11.52
CA ALA A 27 20.24 -7.26 -12.78
C ALA A 27 21.72 -7.73 -12.86
N GLY A 28 22.27 -8.29 -11.78
CA GLY A 28 23.63 -8.86 -11.73
C GLY A 28 24.70 -7.93 -11.14
N TYR A 29 24.33 -6.76 -10.62
CA TYR A 29 25.28 -5.83 -9.99
C TYR A 29 25.59 -6.21 -8.54
N LYS A 30 26.83 -5.98 -8.10
CA LYS A 30 27.22 -6.15 -6.69
C LYS A 30 26.86 -4.91 -5.88
N CYS A 31 25.86 -5.04 -5.01
CA CYS A 31 25.39 -3.93 -4.17
C CYS A 31 25.85 -4.13 -2.71
N LEU A 32 26.36 -3.05 -2.10
CA LEU A 32 26.57 -2.97 -0.66
C LEU A 32 25.41 -2.16 -0.06
N HIS A 33 24.61 -2.79 0.80
CA HIS A 33 23.42 -2.20 1.41
C HIS A 33 23.63 -2.06 2.91
N ILE A 34 23.65 -0.83 3.42
CA ILE A 34 23.94 -0.53 4.83
C ILE A 34 22.86 0.36 5.43
N ASP A 35 22.67 0.30 6.74
CA ASP A 35 21.79 1.20 7.49
C ASP A 35 22.54 1.76 8.71
N LYS A 36 22.11 2.92 9.20
CA LYS A 36 22.59 3.49 10.46
C LYS A 36 21.88 2.89 11.67
N ASN A 37 20.66 2.40 11.48
CA ASN A 37 19.82 1.85 12.52
C ASN A 37 20.12 0.35 12.70
N ASP A 38 19.93 -0.16 13.92
CA ASP A 38 20.07 -1.60 14.21
C ASP A 38 18.85 -2.43 13.75
N TYR A 39 17.94 -1.83 12.99
CA TYR A 39 16.71 -2.42 12.46
C TYR A 39 16.49 -2.00 11.01
N TYR A 40 15.69 -2.79 10.28
CA TYR A 40 15.34 -2.52 8.89
C TYR A 40 14.15 -1.57 8.74
N GLY A 41 14.11 -0.81 7.65
CA GLY A 41 12.91 -0.10 7.19
C GLY A 41 12.86 1.39 7.52
N ASP A 42 13.71 1.90 8.42
CA ASP A 42 13.73 3.31 8.85
C ASP A 42 12.32 3.84 9.19
N ASN A 43 11.76 4.77 8.41
CA ASN A 43 10.39 5.28 8.60
C ASN A 43 9.28 4.25 8.27
N TRP A 44 9.61 3.20 7.51
CA TRP A 44 8.74 2.07 7.19
C TRP A 44 8.88 0.90 8.18
N ALA A 45 9.72 1.05 9.21
CA ALA A 45 9.96 0.00 10.17
C ALA A 45 8.69 -0.36 10.96
N THR A 46 8.61 -1.64 11.31
CA THR A 46 7.61 -2.19 12.21
C THR A 46 8.34 -2.74 13.42
N LEU A 47 8.21 -2.06 14.55
CA LEU A 47 9.04 -2.26 15.73
C LEU A 47 8.23 -2.88 16.87
N PRO A 48 8.86 -3.68 17.75
CA PRO A 48 8.23 -4.14 18.97
C PRO A 48 7.76 -2.97 19.83
N ILE A 49 6.66 -3.18 20.55
CA ILE A 49 6.09 -2.15 21.42
C ILE A 49 7.06 -1.69 22.54
N THR A 50 8.07 -2.50 22.85
CA THR A 50 9.12 -2.19 23.83
C THR A 50 10.07 -1.10 23.38
N GLU A 51 10.20 -0.87 22.07
CA GLU A 51 11.04 0.21 21.52
C GLU A 51 10.30 1.56 21.51
N LEU A 52 9.01 1.55 21.81
CA LEU A 52 8.24 2.78 21.90
C LEU A 52 8.59 3.52 23.19
N ASP A 53 8.76 4.83 23.07
CA ASP A 53 9.24 5.65 24.17
C ASP A 53 8.22 5.65 25.32
N SER A 54 8.65 5.17 26.49
CA SER A 54 7.81 4.95 27.68
C SER A 54 7.13 6.23 28.20
N SER A 55 7.66 7.39 27.80
CA SER A 55 7.13 8.73 28.06
C SER A 55 5.80 9.00 27.33
N THR A 56 5.59 8.36 26.17
CA THR A 56 4.48 8.66 25.26
C THR A 56 3.26 7.76 25.51
N ILE A 57 3.49 6.50 25.92
CA ILE A 57 2.40 5.54 26.17
C ILE A 57 2.64 4.79 27.47
N LYS A 58 1.75 4.98 28.45
CA LYS A 58 1.70 4.17 29.67
C LYS A 58 1.03 2.82 29.36
N ILE A 59 1.84 1.86 28.93
CA ILE A 59 1.35 0.53 28.60
C ILE A 59 1.37 -0.32 29.86
N ASN A 60 0.20 -0.52 30.47
CA ASN A 60 0.06 -1.36 31.66
C ASN A 60 0.48 -2.81 31.36
N ASN A 61 1.36 -3.38 32.19
CA ASN A 61 1.77 -4.80 32.29
C ASN A 61 1.30 -5.73 31.15
N LEU A 62 1.88 -5.58 29.96
CA LEU A 62 1.72 -6.55 28.89
C LEU A 62 2.42 -7.85 29.28
N LYS A 63 1.67 -8.96 29.37
CA LYS A 63 2.23 -10.30 29.66
C LYS A 63 3.26 -10.76 28.62
N ASN A 64 3.16 -10.29 27.38
CA ASN A 64 4.10 -10.59 26.31
C ASN A 64 4.18 -9.41 25.33
N PRO A 65 5.09 -8.44 25.58
CA PRO A 65 5.17 -7.23 24.77
C PRO A 65 5.71 -7.52 23.35
N ASN A 66 6.55 -8.55 23.19
CA ASN A 66 7.12 -8.94 21.89
C ASN A 66 6.10 -9.53 20.92
N LYS A 67 4.88 -9.82 21.37
CA LYS A 67 3.77 -10.26 20.51
C LYS A 67 3.21 -9.11 19.66
N PHE A 68 3.44 -7.87 20.07
CA PHE A 68 2.88 -6.69 19.43
C PHE A 68 3.96 -5.95 18.65
N LEU A 69 3.66 -5.69 17.39
CA LEU A 69 4.48 -4.90 16.49
C LEU A 69 3.69 -3.67 16.07
N ILE A 70 4.34 -2.51 16.11
CA ILE A 70 3.76 -1.23 15.71
C ILE A 70 4.46 -0.77 14.44
N SER A 71 3.68 -0.57 13.38
CA SER A 71 4.19 0.03 12.16
C SER A 71 4.28 1.54 12.32
N ARG A 72 5.44 2.12 11.96
CA ARG A 72 5.61 3.57 11.87
C ARG A 72 4.92 4.17 10.63
N HIS A 73 4.61 3.35 9.64
CA HIS A 73 3.97 3.76 8.38
C HIS A 73 2.78 2.85 8.03
N PRO A 74 1.62 3.02 8.71
CA PRO A 74 0.43 2.23 8.42
C PRO A 74 -0.05 2.50 6.99
N SER A 75 -0.03 1.45 6.16
CA SER A 75 -0.44 1.53 4.75
C SER A 75 -1.18 0.29 4.30
N VAL A 76 -2.00 0.43 3.26
CA VAL A 76 -2.74 -0.66 2.64
C VAL A 76 -2.39 -0.73 1.16
N ILE A 77 -2.21 -1.95 0.64
CA ILE A 77 -1.96 -2.14 -0.79
C ILE A 77 -3.30 -2.17 -1.51
N LEU A 78 -3.51 -1.21 -2.40
CA LEU A 78 -4.68 -1.15 -3.24
C LEU A 78 -4.50 -2.02 -4.47
N THR A 79 -5.57 -2.70 -4.86
CA THR A 79 -5.61 -3.52 -6.08
C THR A 79 -6.59 -2.92 -7.06
N GLU A 80 -6.10 -2.62 -8.28
CA GLU A 80 -6.94 -2.14 -9.37
C GLU A 80 -7.04 -3.23 -10.44
N ARG A 81 -8.25 -3.50 -10.93
CA ARG A 81 -8.42 -4.45 -12.04
C ARG A 81 -7.90 -3.86 -13.34
N GLY A 82 -7.10 -4.63 -14.07
CA GLY A 82 -6.71 -4.32 -15.44
C GLY A 82 -5.70 -3.18 -15.57
N LYS A 83 -4.96 -2.85 -14.51
CA LYS A 83 -3.77 -2.01 -14.55
C LYS A 83 -2.67 -2.66 -13.69
N PRO A 84 -1.39 -2.53 -14.08
CA PRO A 84 -0.29 -2.91 -13.22
C PRO A 84 -0.39 -2.17 -11.89
N ASN A 85 -0.41 -2.91 -10.80
CA ASN A 85 -0.42 -2.37 -9.44
C ASN A 85 0.78 -2.89 -8.63
N GLN A 86 0.97 -2.34 -7.44
CA GLN A 86 2.08 -2.70 -6.56
C GLN A 86 2.08 -4.20 -6.20
N LEU A 87 0.91 -4.80 -6.03
CA LEU A 87 0.78 -6.23 -5.76
C LEU A 87 1.26 -7.07 -6.95
N ASP A 88 0.96 -6.66 -8.19
CA ASP A 88 1.46 -7.35 -9.38
C ASP A 88 2.98 -7.38 -9.44
N THR A 89 3.64 -6.28 -9.07
CA THR A 89 5.11 -6.20 -9.00
C THR A 89 5.65 -7.13 -7.91
N ILE A 90 5.02 -7.16 -6.74
CA ILE A 90 5.41 -8.05 -5.64
C ILE A 90 5.27 -9.51 -6.08
N LEU A 91 4.15 -9.88 -6.70
CA LEU A 91 3.87 -11.25 -7.19
C LEU A 91 4.84 -11.70 -8.28
N LYS A 92 5.28 -10.79 -9.15
CA LYS A 92 6.29 -11.08 -10.19
C LYS A 92 7.70 -11.19 -9.63
N SER A 93 7.95 -10.63 -8.44
CA SER A 93 9.25 -10.70 -7.77
C SER A 93 9.37 -11.93 -6.87
N SER A 94 10.60 -12.33 -6.54
CA SER A 94 10.86 -13.36 -5.53
C SER A 94 10.48 -12.94 -4.11
N VAL A 95 10.18 -11.66 -3.88
CA VAL A 95 9.84 -11.10 -2.57
C VAL A 95 8.52 -11.65 -2.03
N PHE A 96 7.60 -12.06 -2.91
CA PHE A 96 6.32 -12.65 -2.51
C PHE A 96 6.48 -13.84 -1.56
N ASN A 97 7.55 -14.61 -1.67
CA ASN A 97 7.81 -15.77 -0.81
C ASN A 97 8.07 -15.40 0.66
N TYR A 98 8.38 -14.15 0.95
CA TYR A 98 8.66 -13.65 2.29
C TYR A 98 7.49 -12.87 2.91
N LEU A 99 6.39 -12.73 2.19
CA LEU A 99 5.24 -11.91 2.60
C LEU A 99 3.96 -12.74 2.66
N SER A 100 3.13 -12.43 3.64
CA SER A 100 1.76 -12.93 3.75
C SER A 100 0.78 -11.77 3.82
N PHE A 101 -0.34 -11.86 3.12
CA PHE A 101 -1.34 -10.80 3.05
C PHE A 101 -2.65 -11.20 3.70
N LYS A 102 -3.33 -10.22 4.31
CA LYS A 102 -4.69 -10.35 4.80
C LYS A 102 -5.56 -9.28 4.15
N LEU A 103 -6.79 -9.65 3.76
CA LEU A 103 -7.76 -8.72 3.19
C LEU A 103 -8.26 -7.72 4.24
N VAL A 104 -8.57 -6.49 3.79
CA VAL A 104 -9.17 -5.45 4.63
C VAL A 104 -10.66 -5.77 4.85
N ASP A 105 -11.00 -6.03 6.11
CA ASP A 105 -12.30 -6.61 6.49
C ASP A 105 -13.46 -5.63 6.41
N SER A 106 -13.23 -4.34 6.74
CA SER A 106 -14.27 -3.30 6.78
C SER A 106 -13.71 -1.92 6.39
N LEU A 107 -14.53 -1.14 5.68
CA LEU A 107 -14.31 0.28 5.46
C LEU A 107 -15.37 1.01 6.28
N ILE A 108 -14.96 1.96 7.10
CA ILE A 108 -15.84 2.63 8.06
C ILE A 108 -15.82 4.13 7.76
N HIS A 109 -17.01 4.72 7.73
CA HIS A 109 -17.24 6.15 7.62
C HIS A 109 -17.66 6.69 8.99
N TYR A 110 -17.00 7.75 9.43
CA TYR A 110 -17.37 8.48 10.65
C TYR A 110 -18.18 9.71 10.27
N ASN A 111 -19.41 9.82 10.78
CA ASN A 111 -20.25 11.00 10.60
C ASN A 111 -20.98 11.33 11.90
N ASP A 112 -20.89 12.59 12.33
CA ASP A 112 -21.65 13.13 13.47
C ASP A 112 -21.64 12.26 14.75
N GLY A 113 -20.50 11.64 15.09
CA GLY A 113 -20.38 10.79 16.27
C GLY A 113 -20.70 9.31 16.04
N GLU A 114 -21.20 8.95 14.87
CA GLU A 114 -21.52 7.57 14.51
C GLU A 114 -20.52 6.98 13.51
N PHE A 115 -20.07 5.75 13.79
CA PHE A 115 -19.29 4.94 12.87
C PHE A 115 -20.22 4.02 12.07
N THR A 116 -20.25 4.19 10.76
CA THR A 116 -21.08 3.40 9.85
C THR A 116 -20.21 2.62 8.87
N GLN A 117 -20.53 1.35 8.65
CA GLN A 117 -19.81 0.55 7.66
C GLN A 117 -20.21 0.98 6.26
N ILE A 118 -19.21 1.29 5.43
CA ILE A 118 -19.41 1.59 4.01
C ILE A 118 -19.78 0.29 3.29
N PRO A 119 -20.91 0.24 2.57
CA PRO A 119 -21.31 -0.91 1.78
C PRO A 119 -20.25 -1.28 0.73
N LYS A 120 -19.83 -2.54 0.72
CA LYS A 120 -18.77 -3.05 -0.17
C LYS A 120 -19.28 -3.76 -1.41
N SER A 121 -20.56 -4.13 -1.40
CA SER A 121 -21.20 -4.91 -2.45
C SER A 121 -22.53 -4.29 -2.85
N LYS A 122 -22.97 -4.60 -4.09
CA LYS A 122 -24.30 -4.21 -4.56
C LYS A 122 -25.41 -4.68 -3.60
N GLN A 123 -25.25 -5.85 -2.99
CA GLN A 123 -26.19 -6.39 -2.00
C GLN A 123 -26.23 -5.55 -0.72
N GLU A 124 -25.08 -5.14 -0.18
CA GLU A 124 -25.01 -4.26 0.99
C GLU A 124 -25.56 -2.86 0.69
N VAL A 125 -25.33 -2.33 -0.51
CA VAL A 125 -25.93 -1.06 -0.95
C VAL A 125 -27.46 -1.16 -0.93
N PHE A 126 -28.05 -2.31 -1.30
CA PHE A 126 -29.50 -2.48 -1.20
C PHE A 126 -29.99 -2.54 0.25
N LYS A 127 -29.23 -3.17 1.15
CA LYS A 127 -29.57 -3.31 2.58
C LYS A 127 -29.34 -2.03 3.40
N SER A 128 -28.57 -1.07 2.90
CA SER A 128 -28.22 0.14 3.65
C SER A 128 -29.42 1.06 3.91
N THR A 129 -29.28 1.99 4.85
CA THR A 129 -30.30 3.00 5.21
C THR A 129 -30.42 4.16 4.21
N ILE A 130 -29.64 4.14 3.12
CA ILE A 130 -29.61 5.19 2.10
C ILE A 130 -30.96 5.28 1.35
N SER A 131 -31.35 6.48 0.91
CA SER A 131 -32.58 6.69 0.15
C SER A 131 -32.58 5.91 -1.19
N LEU A 132 -33.77 5.53 -1.68
CA LEU A 132 -33.89 4.80 -2.95
C LEU A 132 -33.39 5.64 -4.15
N LYS A 133 -33.56 6.96 -4.11
CA LYS A 133 -33.08 7.86 -5.17
C LYS A 133 -31.56 7.84 -5.22
N ASP A 134 -30.91 7.95 -4.06
CA ASP A 134 -29.45 7.99 -3.97
C ASP A 134 -28.83 6.64 -4.30
N LYS A 135 -29.44 5.53 -3.87
CA LYS A 135 -29.02 4.17 -4.28
C LYS A 135 -29.05 4.01 -5.80
N ARG A 136 -30.09 4.50 -6.47
CA ARG A 136 -30.19 4.46 -7.95
C ARG A 136 -29.09 5.31 -8.60
N MET A 137 -28.85 6.51 -8.08
CA MET A 137 -27.81 7.40 -8.59
C MET A 137 -26.41 6.81 -8.40
N LEU A 138 -26.12 6.27 -7.21
CA LEU A 138 -24.87 5.58 -6.89
C LEU A 138 -24.64 4.40 -7.83
N MET A 139 -25.64 3.55 -8.05
CA MET A 139 -25.48 2.40 -8.96
C MET A 139 -25.22 2.83 -10.40
N LYS A 140 -25.87 3.89 -10.89
CA LYS A 140 -25.57 4.46 -12.21
C LYS A 140 -24.13 4.99 -12.28
N LEU A 141 -23.69 5.71 -11.25
CA LEU A 141 -22.32 6.22 -11.16
C LEU A 141 -21.28 5.08 -11.16
N LEU A 142 -21.47 4.06 -10.31
CA LEU A 142 -20.55 2.93 -10.23
C LEU A 142 -20.49 2.13 -11.55
N GLN A 143 -21.62 1.95 -12.22
CA GLN A 143 -21.67 1.30 -13.53
C GLN A 143 -20.96 2.13 -14.60
N TRP A 144 -21.16 3.45 -14.60
CA TRP A 144 -20.48 4.36 -15.51
C TRP A 144 -18.96 4.43 -15.27
N ILE A 145 -18.50 4.40 -14.00
CA ILE A 145 -17.07 4.29 -13.69
C ILE A 145 -16.51 2.94 -14.18
N ALA A 146 -17.26 1.85 -13.95
CA ALA A 146 -16.86 0.52 -14.38
C ALA A 146 -16.80 0.36 -15.90
N SER A 147 -17.66 1.04 -16.67
CA SER A 147 -17.64 1.03 -18.14
C SER A 147 -16.41 1.74 -18.71
N ARG A 148 -15.73 2.58 -17.91
CA ARG A 148 -14.57 3.39 -18.32
C ARG A 148 -14.84 4.29 -19.53
N GLU A 149 -16.10 4.59 -19.83
CA GLU A 149 -16.48 5.38 -21.01
C GLU A 149 -15.91 6.81 -20.96
N PHE A 150 -15.76 7.38 -19.77
CA PHE A 150 -15.12 8.69 -19.55
C PHE A 150 -13.66 8.77 -20.03
N LEU A 151 -12.93 7.64 -20.07
CA LEU A 151 -11.56 7.62 -20.59
C LEU A 151 -11.53 7.70 -22.12
N LYS A 152 -12.62 7.34 -22.81
CA LYS A 152 -12.72 7.46 -24.27
C LYS A 152 -12.95 8.91 -24.70
N GLU A 153 -13.70 9.68 -23.91
CA GLU A 153 -13.96 11.10 -24.18
C GLU A 153 -12.70 11.98 -23.98
N GLY A 154 -11.86 11.67 -22.99
CA GLY A 154 -10.59 12.39 -22.76
C GLY A 154 -9.46 12.10 -23.77
N MET A 155 -9.59 11.05 -24.60
CA MET A 155 -8.59 10.68 -25.60
C MET A 155 -8.78 11.40 -26.95
N LEU A 156 -9.88 12.13 -27.13
CA LEU A 156 -10.21 12.85 -28.38
C LEU A 156 -9.59 14.26 -28.49
N VAL A 157 -8.73 14.68 -27.54
CA VAL A 157 -8.12 16.04 -27.56
C VAL A 157 -6.60 16.03 -27.82
N LEU A 158 -5.98 14.88 -28.13
CA LEU A 158 -4.56 14.80 -28.49
C LEU A 158 -4.33 14.11 -29.84
N GLN A 159 -5.13 14.45 -30.84
CA GLN A 159 -4.76 14.22 -32.24
C GLN A 159 -4.58 15.56 -32.97
N GLU A 160 -3.33 15.80 -33.33
CA GLU A 160 -2.85 16.62 -34.46
C GLU A 160 -3.04 18.14 -34.38
N SER A 161 -2.06 18.81 -33.76
CA SER A 161 -1.51 20.05 -34.31
C SER A 161 -0.08 19.80 -34.79
N ASN A 162 0.04 18.99 -35.84
CA ASN A 162 1.15 19.10 -36.78
C ASN A 162 0.83 20.28 -37.70
N THR A 163 1.40 21.46 -37.44
CA THR A 163 1.50 22.51 -38.46
C THR A 163 2.70 23.40 -38.19
N THR A 164 3.59 23.39 -39.20
CA THR A 164 4.61 24.38 -39.63
C THR A 164 5.79 24.66 -38.72
#